data_AF-A0A016TV63-F1
#
_entry.id   AF-A0A016TV63-F1
#
_cell.length_a   1.000
_cell.length_b   1.000
_cell.length_c   1.000
_cell.angle_alpha   90.00
_cell.angle_beta   90.00
_cell.angle_gamma   90.00
#
_symmetry.space_group_name_H-M   'P 1'
#
loop_
_entity.id
_entity.type
_entity.pdbx_description
1 polymer ?
#
loop_
_entity_poly.entity_id
_entity_poly.type
_entity_poly.pdbx_seq_one_letter_code
_entity_poly.pdbx_strand_id
1 'polypeptide(L)'
;MGLCQSDEEKTGFEKSKAIDKQIRQGAATDERTVKLLLLGAGECGKSTVLKQMRILHNNGFTEDEMTQQKRVVYNNTVTAIHQLIKAMQQYQIKYSSPDREVDAMVVQDVIKQGRESEPFTPELAVAIKDK
;
A
#
# COMPACT_ATOMS: atom_id res chain seq x y z
N MET A 1 -9.24 -12.03 58.86
CA MET A 1 -8.08 -11.51 58.12
C MET A 1 -8.60 -10.56 57.04
N GLY A 2 -8.13 -9.31 57.06
CA GLY A 2 -8.11 -8.37 55.92
C GLY A 2 -9.44 -7.78 55.42
N LEU A 3 -9.99 -6.78 56.10
CA LEU A 3 -11.15 -5.97 55.67
C LEU A 3 -10.77 -4.51 55.33
N CYS A 4 -9.62 -4.30 54.68
CA CYS A 4 -9.23 -3.01 54.10
C CYS A 4 -8.46 -3.26 52.79
N GLN A 5 -9.17 -3.64 51.73
CA GLN A 5 -8.64 -3.44 50.38
C GLN A 5 -8.94 -2.00 49.99
N SER A 6 -7.92 -1.25 49.61
CA SER A 6 -8.12 0.09 49.03
C SER A 6 -8.94 -0.03 47.74
N ASP A 7 -9.69 1.00 47.38
CA ASP A 7 -10.47 0.99 46.15
C ASP A 7 -9.56 0.83 44.91
N GLU A 8 -8.29 1.21 45.01
CA GLU A 8 -7.24 0.98 44.01
C GLU A 8 -6.93 -0.52 43.82
N GLU A 9 -6.87 -1.31 44.89
CA GLU A 9 -6.66 -2.77 44.78
C GLU A 9 -7.87 -3.47 44.17
N LYS A 10 -9.10 -3.05 44.51
CA LYS A 10 -10.33 -3.59 43.92
C LYS A 10 -10.42 -3.30 42.43
N THR A 11 -10.18 -2.04 42.05
CA THR A 11 -10.19 -1.64 40.62
C THR A 11 -9.05 -2.32 39.84
N GLY A 12 -7.89 -2.52 40.45
CA GLY A 12 -6.79 -3.30 39.88
C GLY A 12 -7.18 -4.77 39.66
N PHE A 13 -7.83 -5.40 40.64
CA PHE A 13 -8.31 -6.78 40.54
C PHE A 13 -9.37 -6.94 39.46
N GLU A 14 -10.33 -6.02 39.37
CA GLU A 14 -11.37 -6.01 38.34
C GLU A 14 -10.80 -5.86 36.93
N LYS A 15 -9.82 -4.95 36.75
CA LYS A 15 -9.08 -4.80 35.49
C LYS A 15 -8.33 -6.07 35.12
N SER A 16 -7.63 -6.69 36.07
CA SER A 16 -6.88 -7.93 35.85
C SER A 16 -7.81 -9.07 35.42
N LYS A 17 -8.94 -9.24 36.11
CA LYS A 17 -9.97 -10.22 35.75
C LYS A 17 -10.58 -9.96 34.36
N ALA A 18 -10.78 -8.71 33.99
CA ALA A 18 -11.25 -8.34 32.66
C ALA A 18 -10.22 -8.69 31.57
N ILE A 19 -8.92 -8.44 31.83
CA ILE A 19 -7.82 -8.82 30.94
C ILE A 19 -7.76 -10.34 30.78
N ASP A 20 -7.79 -11.11 31.87
CA ASP A 20 -7.79 -12.58 31.81
C ASP A 20 -8.96 -13.14 30.99
N LYS A 21 -10.14 -12.51 31.12
CA LYS A 21 -11.30 -12.87 30.31
C LYS A 21 -11.06 -12.58 28.83
N GLN A 22 -10.49 -11.43 28.48
CA GLN A 22 -10.13 -11.09 27.09
C GLN A 22 -9.08 -12.05 26.52
N ILE A 23 -8.05 -12.42 27.30
CA ILE A 23 -7.02 -13.37 26.89
C ILE A 23 -7.64 -14.73 26.57
N ARG A 24 -8.51 -15.25 27.46
CA ARG A 24 -9.19 -16.54 27.22
C ARG A 24 -10.09 -16.51 25.99
N GLN A 25 -10.80 -15.40 25.76
CA GLN A 25 -11.62 -15.22 24.56
C GLN A 25 -10.78 -15.13 23.28
N GLY A 26 -9.65 -14.42 23.34
CA GLY A 26 -8.68 -14.33 22.25
C GLY A 26 -8.09 -15.70 21.89
N ALA A 27 -7.66 -16.48 22.90
CA ALA A 27 -7.12 -17.82 22.69
C ALA A 27 -8.12 -18.76 21.99
N ALA A 28 -9.39 -18.74 22.42
CA ALA A 28 -10.44 -19.56 21.78
C ALA A 28 -10.74 -19.13 20.33
N THR A 29 -10.57 -17.85 20.00
CA THR A 29 -10.74 -17.31 18.64
C THR A 29 -9.56 -17.69 17.76
N ASP A 30 -8.34 -17.56 18.29
CA ASP A 30 -7.09 -17.91 17.62
C ASP A 30 -7.03 -19.41 17.30
N GLU A 31 -7.47 -20.27 18.23
CA GLU A 31 -7.53 -21.73 18.03
C GLU A 31 -8.42 -22.12 16.84
N ARG A 32 -9.48 -21.34 16.58
CA ARG A 32 -10.39 -21.54 15.44
C ARG A 32 -9.91 -20.88 14.16
N THR A 33 -8.86 -20.05 14.22
CA THR A 33 -8.38 -19.27 13.08
C THR A 33 -7.40 -20.08 12.23
N VAL A 34 -7.73 -20.27 10.96
CA VAL A 34 -6.83 -20.92 9.99
C VAL A 34 -5.77 -19.92 9.50
N LYS A 35 -4.49 -20.21 9.78
CA LYS A 35 -3.36 -19.38 9.35
C LYS A 35 -2.80 -19.89 8.02
N LEU A 36 -2.78 -19.02 7.01
CA LEU A 36 -2.26 -19.32 5.67
C LEU A 36 -0.98 -18.52 5.42
N LEU A 37 0.06 -19.18 4.92
CA LEU A 37 1.31 -18.56 4.50
C LEU A 37 1.45 -18.66 2.98
N LEU A 38 1.51 -17.53 2.30
CA LEU A 38 1.78 -17.48 0.86
C LEU A 38 3.28 -17.33 0.63
N LEU A 39 3.88 -18.30 -0.06
CA LEU A 39 5.30 -18.31 -0.44
C LEU A 39 5.46 -18.12 -1.94
N GLY A 40 6.61 -17.58 -2.36
CA GLY A 40 6.96 -17.38 -3.76
C GLY A 40 7.98 -16.27 -3.93
N ALA A 41 8.59 -16.19 -5.11
CA ALA A 41 9.56 -15.15 -5.46
C ALA A 41 8.98 -13.72 -5.36
N GLY A 42 9.84 -12.70 -5.37
CA GLY A 42 9.41 -11.30 -5.49
C GLY A 42 8.44 -11.13 -6.67
N GLU A 43 7.46 -10.26 -6.53
CA GLU A 43 6.54 -9.87 -7.61
C GLU A 43 5.64 -10.97 -8.21
N CYS A 44 5.68 -12.21 -7.70
CA CYS A 44 4.89 -13.34 -8.20
C CYS A 44 3.37 -13.26 -7.91
N GLY A 45 2.85 -12.10 -7.47
CA GLY A 45 1.42 -11.88 -7.26
C GLY A 45 0.86 -12.27 -5.89
N LYS A 46 1.68 -12.58 -4.87
CA LYS A 46 1.20 -12.88 -3.50
C LYS A 46 0.27 -11.80 -2.94
N SER A 47 0.67 -10.53 -3.07
CA SER A 47 -0.13 -9.38 -2.65
C SER A 47 -1.43 -9.28 -3.45
N THR A 48 -1.41 -9.66 -4.73
CA THR A 48 -2.60 -9.68 -5.59
C THR A 48 -3.60 -10.73 -5.10
N VAL A 49 -3.16 -11.93 -4.75
CA VAL A 49 -4.02 -12.97 -4.17
C VAL A 49 -4.67 -12.48 -2.86
N LEU A 50 -3.89 -11.85 -1.96
CA LEU A 50 -4.42 -11.27 -0.72
C LEU A 50 -5.47 -10.17 -1.00
N LYS A 51 -5.21 -9.30 -1.98
CA LYS A 51 -6.17 -8.25 -2.38
C LYS A 51 -7.47 -8.86 -2.92
N GLN A 52 -7.40 -9.94 -3.69
CA GLN A 52 -8.59 -10.65 -4.18
C GLN A 52 -9.39 -11.28 -3.04
N MET A 53 -8.72 -11.88 -2.05
CA MET A 53 -9.40 -12.42 -0.87
C MET A 53 -10.17 -11.33 -0.10
N ARG A 54 -9.62 -10.11 0.00
CA ARG A 54 -10.33 -8.97 0.61
C ARG A 54 -11.56 -8.55 -0.20
N ILE A 55 -11.44 -8.48 -1.52
CA ILE A 55 -12.55 -8.13 -2.41
C ILE A 55 -13.70 -9.13 -2.27
N LEU A 56 -13.38 -10.43 -2.25
CA LEU A 56 -14.39 -11.50 -2.23
C LEU A 56 -15.00 -11.76 -0.86
N HIS A 57 -14.24 -11.57 0.23
CA HIS A 57 -14.63 -12.04 1.57
C HIS A 57 -14.65 -10.96 2.67
N ASN A 58 -14.17 -9.73 2.41
CA ASN A 58 -14.04 -8.70 3.45
C ASN A 58 -14.54 -7.32 2.99
N ASN A 59 -15.70 -7.28 2.32
CA ASN A 59 -16.38 -6.06 1.88
C ASN A 59 -15.52 -5.07 1.05
N GLY A 60 -14.42 -5.54 0.44
CA GLY A 60 -13.55 -4.73 -0.40
C GLY A 60 -12.64 -3.76 0.37
N PHE A 61 -12.47 -2.56 -0.21
CA PHE A 61 -11.59 -1.50 0.30
C PHE A 61 -12.40 -0.25 0.61
N THR A 62 -12.02 0.47 1.66
CA THR A 62 -12.66 1.75 2.00
C THR A 62 -12.22 2.87 1.06
N GLU A 63 -12.95 3.98 1.04
CA GLU A 63 -12.57 5.16 0.24
C GLU A 63 -11.21 5.73 0.64
N ASP A 64 -10.89 5.70 1.93
CA ASP A 64 -9.59 6.13 2.46
C ASP A 64 -8.46 5.23 1.95
N GLU A 65 -8.65 3.90 1.99
CA GLU A 65 -7.69 2.93 1.44
C GLU A 65 -7.50 3.13 -0.07
N MET A 66 -8.59 3.34 -0.83
CA MET A 66 -8.51 3.63 -2.26
C MET A 66 -7.76 4.92 -2.53
N THR A 67 -7.99 5.96 -1.71
CA THR A 67 -7.31 7.26 -1.85
C THR A 67 -5.81 7.15 -1.57
N GLN A 68 -5.42 6.35 -0.57
CA GLN A 68 -4.01 6.02 -0.35
C GLN A 68 -3.41 5.25 -1.53
N GLN A 69 -4.17 4.29 -2.09
CA GLN A 69 -3.72 3.48 -3.22
C GLN A 69 -3.51 4.31 -4.50
N LYS A 70 -4.24 5.43 -4.69
CA LYS A 70 -4.02 6.35 -5.83
C LYS A 70 -2.58 6.85 -5.91
N ARG A 71 -1.96 7.19 -4.78
CA ARG A 71 -0.55 7.65 -4.74
C ARG A 71 0.41 6.60 -5.29
N VAL A 72 0.14 5.32 -4.97
CA VAL A 72 0.93 4.19 -5.49
C VAL A 72 0.71 4.03 -7.00
N VAL A 73 -0.51 4.25 -7.49
CA VAL A 73 -0.78 4.21 -8.95
C VAL A 73 -0.03 5.31 -9.68
N TYR A 74 -0.03 6.54 -9.14
CA TYR A 74 0.75 7.65 -9.71
C TYR A 74 2.25 7.31 -9.75
N ASN A 75 2.80 6.88 -8.62
CA ASN A 75 4.22 6.51 -8.51
C ASN A 75 4.58 5.44 -9.53
N ASN A 76 3.85 4.32 -9.55
CA ASN A 76 4.13 3.20 -10.45
C ASN A 76 4.07 3.63 -11.93
N THR A 77 3.12 4.49 -12.29
CA THR A 77 2.96 4.96 -13.67
C THR A 77 4.15 5.81 -14.11
N VAL A 78 4.50 6.82 -13.31
CA VAL A 78 5.61 7.75 -13.65
C VAL A 78 6.94 7.02 -13.60
N THR A 79 7.17 6.18 -12.59
CA THR A 79 8.39 5.39 -12.48
C THR A 79 8.54 4.39 -13.63
N ALA A 80 7.47 3.72 -14.07
CA ALA A 80 7.51 2.81 -15.21
C ALA A 80 7.90 3.54 -16.50
N ILE A 81 7.30 4.70 -16.77
CA ILE A 81 7.63 5.50 -17.97
C ILE A 81 9.06 6.03 -17.88
N HIS A 82 9.50 6.49 -16.72
CA HIS A 82 10.88 6.91 -16.50
C HIS A 82 11.88 5.76 -16.77
N GLN A 83 11.57 4.54 -16.33
CA GLN A 83 12.38 3.36 -16.63
C GLN A 83 12.44 3.07 -18.13
N LEU A 84 11.31 3.19 -18.86
CA LEU A 84 11.29 3.04 -20.32
C LEU A 84 12.16 4.09 -21.00
N ILE A 85 12.08 5.36 -20.59
CA ILE A 85 12.92 6.44 -21.12
C ILE A 85 14.41 6.13 -20.91
N LYS A 86 14.80 5.69 -19.70
CA LYS A 86 16.19 5.29 -19.42
C LYS A 86 16.63 4.11 -20.27
N ALA A 87 15.76 3.12 -20.47
CA ALA A 87 16.06 1.98 -21.34
C ALA A 87 16.25 2.43 -22.80
N MET A 88 15.41 3.31 -23.33
CA MET A 88 15.57 3.87 -24.68
C MET A 88 16.92 4.56 -24.85
N GLN A 89 17.34 5.37 -23.87
CA GLN A 89 18.66 6.00 -23.88
C GLN A 89 19.80 4.97 -23.84
N GLN A 90 19.69 3.95 -22.98
CA GLN A 90 20.69 2.88 -22.84
C GLN A 90 20.85 2.07 -24.14
N TYR A 91 19.75 1.76 -24.81
CA TYR A 91 19.74 0.98 -26.05
C TYR A 91 19.79 1.85 -27.32
N GLN A 92 19.98 3.16 -27.17
CA GLN A 92 20.03 4.15 -28.26
C GLN A 92 18.81 4.11 -29.21
N ILE A 93 17.64 3.79 -28.66
CA ILE A 93 16.37 3.82 -29.39
C ILE A 93 15.93 5.27 -29.50
N LYS A 94 15.84 5.77 -30.74
CA LYS A 94 15.38 7.14 -31.01
C LYS A 94 13.88 7.25 -30.88
N TYR A 95 13.41 8.41 -30.43
CA TYR A 95 11.99 8.73 -30.48
C TYR A 95 11.51 8.89 -31.92
N SER A 96 10.26 8.51 -32.18
CA SER A 96 9.65 8.65 -33.50
C SER A 96 9.32 10.11 -33.87
N SER A 97 9.14 10.97 -32.87
CA SER A 97 8.88 12.41 -33.05
C SER A 97 9.74 13.22 -32.08
N PRO A 98 10.30 14.38 -32.51
CA PRO A 98 11.02 15.29 -31.63
C PRO A 98 10.19 15.77 -30.42
N ASP A 99 8.87 15.90 -30.57
CA ASP A 99 8.00 16.32 -29.47
C ASP A 99 8.06 15.37 -28.27
N ARG A 100 8.31 14.07 -28.51
CA ARG A 100 8.41 13.06 -27.47
C ARG A 100 9.69 13.18 -26.64
N GLU A 101 10.73 13.85 -27.16
CA GLU A 101 11.91 14.19 -26.36
C GLU A 101 11.57 15.22 -25.28
N VAL A 102 10.74 16.21 -25.62
CA VAL A 102 10.25 17.21 -24.67
C VAL A 102 9.37 16.56 -23.61
N ASP A 103 8.46 15.66 -24.01
CA ASP A 103 7.63 14.90 -23.08
C ASP A 103 8.46 14.05 -22.11
N ALA A 104 9.55 13.43 -22.59
CA ALA A 104 10.46 12.66 -21.75
C ALA A 104 11.16 13.54 -20.69
N MET A 105 11.49 14.79 -21.02
CA MET A 105 12.05 15.75 -20.05
C MET A 105 11.04 16.08 -18.93
N VAL A 106 9.77 16.27 -19.26
CA VAL A 106 8.70 16.52 -18.27
C VAL A 106 8.63 15.37 -17.26
N VAL A 107 8.64 14.12 -17.73
CA VAL A 107 8.61 12.94 -16.84
C VAL A 107 9.87 12.88 -15.96
N GLN A 108 11.05 13.15 -16.51
CA GLN A 108 12.30 13.16 -15.75
C GLN A 108 12.32 14.24 -14.67
N ASP A 109 11.79 15.43 -14.94
CA ASP A 109 11.77 16.52 -13.98
C ASP A 109 10.82 16.25 -12.81
N VAL A 110 9.68 15.58 -13.05
CA VAL A 110 8.78 15.12 -11.97
C VAL A 110 9.51 14.16 -11.02
N ILE A 111 10.28 13.21 -11.55
CA ILE A 111 11.09 12.27 -10.74
C ILE A 111 12.19 13.01 -9.98
N LYS A 112 12.90 13.96 -10.61
CA LYS A 112 13.95 14.76 -9.93
C LYS A 112 13.38 15.58 -8.76
N GLN A 113 12.14 16.04 -8.88
CA GLN A 113 11.45 16.79 -7.83
C GLN A 113 10.84 15.90 -6.74
N GLY A 114 10.84 14.58 -6.91
CA GLY A 114 10.23 13.64 -5.95
C GLY A 114 8.70 13.71 -5.92
N ARG A 115 8.07 14.13 -7.02
CA ARG A 115 6.61 14.39 -7.12
C ARG A 115 5.85 13.29 -7.85
N GLU A 116 6.47 12.14 -8.08
CA GLU A 116 5.88 11.02 -8.83
C GLU A 116 4.68 10.38 -8.12
N SER A 117 4.52 10.60 -6.81
CA SER A 117 3.38 10.10 -6.01
C SER A 117 2.22 11.10 -5.91
N GLU A 118 2.36 12.28 -6.53
CA GLU A 118 1.33 13.33 -6.56
C GLU A 118 0.37 13.14 -7.74
N PRO A 119 -0.85 13.74 -7.69
CA PRO A 119 -1.74 13.77 -8.84
C PRO A 119 -1.06 14.36 -10.07
N PHE A 120 -1.35 13.80 -11.25
CA PHE A 120 -0.72 14.25 -12.49
C PHE A 120 -1.09 15.69 -12.82
N THR A 121 -0.07 16.51 -13.12
CA THR A 121 -0.28 17.80 -13.75
C THR A 121 -0.81 17.62 -15.17
N PRO A 122 -1.54 18.60 -15.74
CA PRO A 122 -2.01 18.52 -17.12
C PRO A 122 -0.87 18.24 -18.11
N GLU A 123 0.29 18.86 -17.89
CA GLU A 123 1.51 18.67 -18.69
C GLU A 123 2.02 17.23 -18.60
N LEU A 124 2.15 16.68 -17.39
CA LEU A 124 2.56 15.29 -17.20
C LEU A 124 1.56 14.33 -17.84
N ALA A 125 0.26 14.57 -17.68
CA ALA A 125 -0.79 13.74 -18.25
C ALA A 125 -0.75 13.71 -19.79
N VAL A 126 -0.42 14.84 -20.43
CA VAL A 126 -0.22 14.91 -21.89
C VAL A 126 1.07 14.21 -22.30
N ALA A 127 2.15 14.36 -21.53
CA ALA A 127 3.45 13.77 -21.81
C ALA A 127 3.41 12.23 -21.77
N ILE A 128 2.67 11.65 -20.82
CA ILE A 128 2.56 10.18 -20.66
C ILE A 128 1.54 9.52 -21.60
N LYS A 129 0.67 10.31 -22.24
CA LYS A 129 -0.41 9.80 -23.08
C LYS A 129 0.10 9.60 -24.52
N ASP A 130 -0.24 8.44 -25.08
CA ASP A 130 -0.03 8.16 -26.49
C ASP A 130 -0.94 9.06 -27.35
N LYS A 131 -0.37 9.66 -28.39
CA LYS A 131 -1.06 10.65 -29.24
C LYS A 131 -1.58 10.00 -30.51
#